data_AF-A0A9W8LY81-F1
#
_entry.id   AF-A0A9W8LY81-F1
#
_cell.length_a   1.000
_cell.length_b   1.000
_cell.length_c   1.000
_cell.angle_alpha   90.00
_cell.angle_beta   90.00
_cell.angle_gamma   90.00
#
_symmetry.space_group_name_H-M   'P 1'
#
loop_
_entity.id
_entity.type
_entity.pdbx_description
1 polymer ?
#
loop_
_entity_poly.entity_id
_entity_poly.type
_entity_poly.pdbx_seq_one_letter_code
_entity_poly.pdbx_strand_id
1 'polypeptide(L)'
;HIEYEYDNRVPKVKNVVRVRHTAEEKQKRRRKRKQLPGLSSIKPTEVSDLHRFYYYDDENYGFSYPSHSKFGPKRLEKRSADRDDDDIAMTTEKIPVLVEGKEQAEEIVLSRHDIEWTKPNQKYQVGMGLVSEDAGASSGVLSLAVNGSKPQRSSGNSSLFYLVTSGQVEFHIHSSKFDVGILGQVVVPPNNTYTIKNIGTHPAQLYYVQIGIEP
;
A
#
# COMPACT_ATOMS: atom_id res chain seq x y z
N HIS A 1 26.94 31.16 -14.10
CA HIS A 1 25.56 30.64 -14.17
C HIS A 1 25.67 29.23 -14.71
N ILE A 2 25.42 28.22 -13.87
CA ILE A 2 25.45 26.80 -14.27
C ILE A 2 24.00 26.34 -14.15
N GLU A 3 23.37 26.05 -15.28
CA GLU A 3 22.02 25.50 -15.35
C GLU A 3 22.10 23.98 -15.17
N TYR A 4 21.35 23.46 -14.20
CA TYR A 4 21.18 22.02 -14.04
C TYR A 4 19.92 21.59 -14.78
N GLU A 5 20.10 20.76 -15.80
CA GLU A 5 19.01 20.11 -16.54
C GLU A 5 18.53 18.91 -15.71
N TYR A 6 17.33 19.00 -15.12
CA TYR A 6 16.71 17.90 -14.38
C TYR A 6 16.06 16.91 -15.36
N ASP A 7 16.63 15.71 -15.51
CA ASP A 7 16.01 14.59 -16.24
C ASP A 7 14.79 14.08 -15.43
N ASN A 8 13.59 14.50 -15.84
CA ASN A 8 12.30 14.25 -15.17
C ASN A 8 11.79 12.80 -15.27
N ARG A 9 12.68 11.79 -15.26
CA ARG A 9 12.28 10.39 -15.28
C ARG A 9 12.05 9.91 -13.85
N VAL A 10 10.83 10.07 -13.36
CA VAL A 10 10.38 9.39 -12.13
C VAL A 10 10.55 7.88 -12.32
N PRO A 11 11.39 7.19 -11.53
CA PRO A 11 11.49 5.74 -11.64
C PRO A 11 10.15 5.13 -11.25
N LYS A 12 9.55 4.36 -12.18
CA LYS A 12 8.38 3.54 -11.89
C LYS A 12 8.82 2.42 -10.96
N VAL A 13 8.71 2.65 -9.65
CA VAL A 13 8.96 1.62 -8.64
C VAL A 13 7.81 0.62 -8.72
N LYS A 14 8.02 -0.47 -9.46
CA LYS A 14 7.21 -1.67 -9.28
C LYS A 14 7.63 -2.28 -7.96
N ASN A 15 6.82 -2.09 -6.92
CA ASN A 15 6.96 -2.82 -5.68
C ASN A 15 6.74 -4.31 -5.96
N VAL A 16 7.84 -5.02 -6.25
CA VAL A 16 7.88 -6.47 -6.30
C VAL A 16 9.00 -6.89 -5.38
N VAL A 17 8.64 -7.35 -4.18
CA VAL A 17 9.57 -8.07 -3.32
C VAL A 17 9.78 -9.44 -3.97
N ARG A 18 10.90 -9.61 -4.67
CA ARG A 18 11.30 -10.89 -5.27
C ARG A 18 12.17 -11.64 -4.27
N VAL A 19 11.61 -12.65 -3.61
CA VAL A 19 12.41 -13.65 -2.89
C VAL A 19 13.15 -14.51 -3.92
N ARG A 20 14.49 -14.49 -3.90
CA ARG A 20 15.30 -15.35 -4.78
C ARG A 20 15.33 -16.77 -4.20
N HIS A 21 14.48 -17.65 -4.72
CA HIS A 21 14.59 -19.09 -4.46
C HIS A 21 15.95 -19.66 -4.93
N THR A 22 16.52 -20.57 -4.15
CA THR A 22 17.75 -21.29 -4.49
C THR A 22 17.54 -22.20 -5.72
N ALA A 23 18.62 -22.58 -6.40
CA ALA A 23 18.55 -23.38 -7.62
C ALA A 23 17.87 -24.75 -7.40
N GLU A 24 18.05 -25.34 -6.23
CA GLU A 24 17.44 -26.62 -5.84
C GLU A 24 15.92 -26.53 -5.70
N GLU A 25 15.42 -25.42 -5.14
CA GLU A 25 14.00 -25.19 -4.91
C GLU A 25 13.24 -25.00 -6.24
N LYS A 26 13.87 -24.32 -7.21
CA LYS A 26 13.36 -24.21 -8.59
C LYS A 26 13.27 -25.56 -9.30
N GLN A 27 14.23 -26.46 -9.07
CA GLN A 27 14.27 -27.77 -9.72
C GLN A 27 13.20 -28.72 -9.16
N LYS A 28 12.92 -28.65 -7.85
CA LYS A 28 11.86 -29.40 -7.18
C LYS A 28 10.46 -29.01 -7.70
N ARG A 29 10.21 -27.71 -7.92
CA ARG A 29 8.96 -27.21 -8.51
C ARG A 29 8.73 -27.67 -9.95
N ARG A 30 9.79 -27.69 -10.80
CA ARG A 30 9.68 -28.15 -12.20
C ARG A 30 9.30 -29.63 -12.31
N ARG A 31 9.73 -30.48 -11.36
CA ARG A 31 9.37 -31.90 -11.35
C ARG A 31 7.90 -32.11 -10.95
N LYS A 32 7.37 -31.29 -10.04
CA LYS A 32 5.96 -31.37 -9.58
C LYS A 32 4.97 -30.93 -10.67
N ARG A 33 5.34 -29.95 -11.51
CA ARG A 33 4.47 -29.41 -12.60
C ARG A 33 4.29 -30.39 -13.78
N LYS A 34 5.19 -31.37 -13.97
CA LYS A 34 5.06 -32.41 -15.02
C LYS A 34 4.04 -33.52 -14.69
N GLN A 35 3.48 -33.54 -13.49
CA GLN A 35 2.53 -34.57 -13.04
C GLN A 35 1.08 -34.08 -12.90
N LEU A 36 0.80 -32.82 -13.25
CA LEU A 36 -0.56 -32.26 -13.16
C LEU A 36 -1.27 -32.30 -14.53
N PRO A 37 -2.56 -32.70 -14.58
CA PRO A 37 -3.35 -32.65 -15.81
C PRO A 37 -3.55 -31.20 -16.28
N GLY A 38 -3.55 -30.99 -17.60
CA GLY A 38 -3.65 -29.67 -18.22
C GLY A 38 -4.98 -28.97 -17.93
N LEU A 39 -4.93 -27.66 -17.72
CA LEU A 39 -6.03 -26.78 -17.31
C LEU A 39 -7.12 -26.53 -18.38
N SER A 40 -7.20 -27.34 -19.44
CA SER A 40 -8.15 -27.11 -20.54
C SER A 40 -9.61 -27.48 -20.23
N SER A 41 -9.94 -27.84 -18.99
CA SER A 41 -11.28 -28.34 -18.60
C SER A 41 -12.02 -27.49 -17.55
N ILE A 42 -11.46 -26.37 -17.09
CA ILE A 42 -12.10 -25.54 -16.06
C ILE A 42 -12.93 -24.45 -16.74
N LYS A 43 -14.26 -24.58 -16.69
CA LYS A 43 -15.18 -23.50 -17.08
C LYS A 43 -15.07 -22.35 -16.06
N PRO A 44 -15.01 -21.08 -16.49
CA PRO A 44 -14.94 -19.94 -15.58
C PRO A 44 -16.28 -19.81 -14.86
N THR A 45 -16.31 -20.18 -13.59
CA THR A 45 -17.42 -19.87 -12.68
C THR A 45 -17.27 -18.45 -12.17
N GLU A 46 -18.39 -17.75 -12.07
CA GLU A 46 -18.56 -16.36 -11.67
C GLU A 46 -17.77 -16.02 -10.40
N VAL A 47 -16.69 -15.26 -10.55
CA VAL A 47 -15.97 -14.64 -9.43
C VAL A 47 -16.74 -13.40 -9.03
N SER A 48 -17.21 -13.34 -7.78
CA SER A 48 -17.95 -12.21 -7.26
C SER A 48 -17.08 -10.94 -7.25
N ASP A 49 -17.62 -9.86 -7.83
CA ASP A 49 -16.98 -8.55 -8.04
C ASP A 49 -16.65 -7.76 -6.75
N LEU A 50 -16.74 -8.36 -5.56
CA LEU A 50 -16.70 -7.65 -4.28
C LEU A 50 -15.30 -7.16 -3.83
N HIS A 51 -14.24 -7.53 -4.53
CA HIS A 51 -12.86 -7.14 -4.17
C HIS A 51 -12.01 -6.66 -5.36
N ARG A 52 -12.62 -6.07 -6.40
CA ARG A 52 -11.87 -5.33 -7.41
C ARG A 52 -11.50 -3.95 -6.88
N PHE A 53 -10.31 -3.85 -6.29
CA PHE A 53 -9.70 -2.55 -6.06
C PHE A 53 -9.11 -2.04 -7.37
N TYR A 54 -9.77 -1.05 -7.96
CA TYR A 54 -9.20 -0.25 -9.03
C TYR A 54 -7.95 0.44 -8.49
N TYR A 55 -6.78 0.14 -9.05
CA TYR A 55 -5.77 1.17 -9.19
C TYR A 55 -6.43 2.19 -10.11
N TYR A 56 -6.98 3.25 -9.53
CA TYR A 56 -7.39 4.37 -10.34
C TYR A 56 -6.11 4.91 -10.97
N ASP A 57 -5.91 4.64 -12.26
CA ASP A 57 -5.28 5.58 -13.17
C ASP A 57 -6.19 6.83 -13.15
N ASP A 58 -6.17 7.56 -12.04
CA ASP A 58 -6.71 8.91 -12.00
C ASP A 58 -5.71 9.73 -12.82
N GLU A 59 -5.91 9.74 -14.14
CA GLU A 59 -5.31 10.70 -15.07
C GLU A 59 -5.70 12.16 -14.73
N ASN A 60 -6.34 12.39 -13.60
CA ASN A 60 -6.70 13.67 -13.07
C ASN A 60 -6.42 13.73 -11.56
N TYR A 61 -5.14 13.94 -11.21
CA TYR A 61 -4.60 14.18 -9.86
C TYR A 61 -5.17 15.45 -9.16
N GLY A 62 -6.42 15.83 -9.39
CA GLY A 62 -7.04 17.02 -8.77
C GLY A 62 -6.44 18.36 -9.18
N PHE A 63 -5.48 18.39 -10.12
CA PHE A 63 -4.96 19.62 -10.70
C PHE A 63 -5.73 19.95 -11.97
N SER A 64 -6.27 21.17 -12.09
CA SER A 64 -6.91 21.63 -13.31
C SER A 64 -5.87 21.70 -14.45
N TYR A 65 -6.00 20.87 -15.47
CA TYR A 65 -5.17 20.97 -16.68
C TYR A 65 -5.84 21.90 -17.70
N PRO A 66 -5.07 22.77 -18.38
CA PRO A 66 -5.59 23.51 -19.54
C PRO A 66 -5.97 22.54 -20.66
N SER A 67 -7.16 22.73 -21.23
CA SER A 67 -7.92 21.78 -22.07
C SER A 67 -7.36 21.46 -23.46
N HIS A 68 -6.04 21.58 -23.68
CA HIS A 68 -5.44 21.49 -25.02
C HIS A 68 -4.38 20.39 -25.21
N SER A 69 -4.20 19.44 -24.28
CA SER A 69 -3.29 18.32 -24.51
C SER A 69 -3.90 17.25 -25.43
N LYS A 70 -3.30 17.03 -26.60
CA LYS A 70 -3.67 15.95 -27.55
C LYS A 70 -3.05 14.59 -27.19
N PHE A 71 -2.58 14.43 -25.95
CA PHE A 71 -1.95 13.20 -25.43
C PHE A 71 -2.99 12.36 -24.70
N GLY A 72 -3.95 11.79 -25.45
CA GLY A 72 -4.76 10.68 -24.96
C GLY A 72 -4.04 9.35 -25.19
N PRO A 73 -4.27 8.31 -24.37
CA PRO A 73 -3.68 7.00 -24.59
C PRO A 73 -4.07 6.47 -25.96
N LYS A 74 -3.07 6.23 -26.82
CA LYS A 74 -3.26 5.48 -28.06
C LYS A 74 -3.81 4.11 -27.67
N ARG A 75 -4.96 3.74 -28.23
CA ARG A 75 -5.62 2.45 -28.10
C ARG A 75 -4.59 1.34 -28.28
N LEU A 76 -4.10 0.77 -27.18
CA LEU A 76 -3.18 -0.36 -27.21
C LEU A 76 -3.96 -1.55 -27.78
N GLU A 77 -3.47 -2.09 -28.89
CA GLU A 77 -3.96 -3.36 -29.42
C GLU A 77 -3.93 -4.41 -28.31
N LYS A 78 -5.01 -5.18 -28.22
CA LYS A 78 -5.17 -6.32 -27.31
C LYS A 78 -4.01 -7.29 -27.50
N ARG A 79 -2.93 -7.11 -26.76
CA ARG A 79 -1.99 -8.20 -26.46
C ARG A 79 -2.71 -9.13 -25.52
N SER A 80 -2.81 -10.40 -25.91
CA SER A 80 -3.38 -11.48 -25.11
C SER A 80 -2.80 -11.44 -23.69
N ALA A 81 -3.70 -11.48 -22.72
CA ALA A 81 -3.42 -11.41 -21.30
C ALA A 81 -2.92 -12.76 -20.74
N ASP A 82 -2.09 -13.48 -21.50
CA ASP A 82 -1.44 -14.71 -21.07
C ASP A 82 -0.08 -14.38 -20.46
N ARG A 83 -0.06 -13.42 -19.53
CA ARG A 83 1.07 -13.30 -18.61
C ARG A 83 0.66 -13.96 -17.32
N ASP A 84 1.25 -15.13 -17.13
CA ASP A 84 1.45 -15.85 -15.89
C ASP A 84 1.94 -14.91 -14.76
N ASP A 85 1.07 -14.05 -14.23
CA ASP A 85 1.19 -13.54 -12.86
C ASP A 85 0.70 -14.64 -11.88
N ASP A 86 1.07 -15.88 -12.21
CA ASP A 86 0.86 -17.12 -11.45
C ASP A 86 1.53 -16.95 -10.09
N ASP A 87 0.70 -16.89 -9.04
CA ASP A 87 0.96 -17.40 -7.71
C ASP A 87 2.36 -17.08 -7.16
N ILE A 88 2.62 -15.80 -6.86
CA ILE A 88 3.60 -15.48 -5.82
C ILE A 88 3.00 -16.03 -4.52
N ALA A 89 3.31 -17.29 -4.23
CA ALA A 89 3.05 -17.90 -2.94
C ALA A 89 3.78 -17.06 -1.89
N MET A 90 3.06 -16.14 -1.27
CA MET A 90 3.52 -15.38 -0.12
C MET A 90 3.60 -16.38 1.02
N THR A 91 4.83 -16.75 1.39
CA THR A 91 5.06 -17.67 2.49
C THR A 91 4.63 -16.99 3.78
N THR A 92 3.72 -17.61 4.52
CA THR A 92 3.25 -17.18 5.85
C THR A 92 4.23 -17.55 6.97
N GLU A 93 5.37 -18.13 6.62
CA GLU A 93 6.39 -18.57 7.57
C GLU A 93 7.26 -17.39 8.01
N LYS A 94 7.52 -17.31 9.32
CA LYS A 94 8.44 -16.34 9.90
C LYS A 94 9.83 -16.48 9.27
N ILE A 95 10.45 -15.36 8.94
CA ILE A 95 11.75 -15.31 8.28
C ILE A 95 12.84 -15.20 9.35
N PRO A 96 13.93 -15.98 9.28
CA PRO A 96 15.05 -15.79 10.19
C PRO A 96 15.75 -14.46 9.87
N VAL A 97 15.85 -13.59 10.88
CA VAL A 97 16.50 -12.29 10.83
C VAL A 97 17.54 -12.20 11.94
N LEU A 98 18.64 -11.49 11.67
CA LEU A 98 19.65 -11.23 12.67
C LEU A 98 19.28 -9.99 13.48
N VAL A 99 18.90 -10.19 14.74
CA VAL A 99 18.56 -9.14 15.70
C VAL A 99 19.60 -9.17 16.83
N GLU A 100 20.34 -8.08 17.00
CA GLU A 100 21.41 -7.96 18.00
C GLU A 100 22.45 -9.12 17.96
N GLY A 101 22.73 -9.64 16.76
CA GLY A 101 23.67 -10.74 16.57
C GLY A 101 23.12 -12.14 16.89
N LYS A 102 21.82 -12.27 17.19
CA LYS A 102 21.12 -13.57 17.33
C LYS A 102 20.13 -13.75 16.19
N GLU A 103 20.04 -14.95 15.64
CA GLU A 103 18.98 -15.29 14.69
C GLU A 103 17.66 -15.46 15.43
N GLN A 104 16.68 -14.64 15.05
CA GLN A 104 15.32 -14.69 15.56
C GLN A 104 14.35 -14.84 14.38
N ALA A 105 13.29 -15.63 14.57
CA ALA A 105 12.27 -15.81 13.55
C ALA A 105 11.22 -14.70 13.69
N GLU A 106 11.21 -13.78 12.74
CA GLU A 106 10.35 -12.59 12.76
C GLU A 106 9.36 -12.55 11.58
N GLU A 107 8.23 -11.88 11.82
CA GLU A 107 7.29 -11.53 10.76
C GLU A 107 7.69 -10.19 10.17
N ILE A 108 8.35 -10.22 9.00
CA ILE A 108 8.87 -9.02 8.32
C ILE A 108 8.15 -8.73 7.00
N VAL A 109 7.21 -9.59 6.59
CA VAL A 109 6.42 -9.44 5.37
C VAL A 109 4.97 -9.65 5.73
N LEU A 110 4.10 -8.73 5.31
CA LEU A 110 2.66 -8.86 5.43
C LEU A 110 2.00 -8.68 4.07
N SER A 111 1.19 -9.65 3.66
CA SER A 111 0.36 -9.52 2.47
C SER A 111 -0.80 -8.57 2.74
N ARG A 112 -1.26 -7.90 1.69
CA ARG A 112 -2.52 -7.16 1.74
C ARG A 112 -3.70 -8.02 2.21
N HIS A 113 -3.72 -9.30 1.83
CA HIS A 113 -4.80 -10.23 2.18
C HIS A 113 -4.75 -10.68 3.64
N ASP A 114 -3.60 -10.54 4.29
CA ASP A 114 -3.37 -10.97 5.68
C ASP A 114 -3.62 -9.82 6.67
N ILE A 115 -3.94 -8.61 6.17
CA ILE A 115 -4.27 -7.47 7.03
C ILE A 115 -5.60 -7.72 7.74
N GLU A 116 -5.54 -7.84 9.05
CA GLU A 116 -6.71 -7.89 9.91
C GLU A 116 -7.33 -6.51 10.08
N TRP A 117 -8.53 -6.34 9.51
CA TRP A 117 -9.27 -5.08 9.57
C TRP A 117 -10.14 -4.99 10.81
N THR A 118 -9.82 -4.03 11.68
CA THR A 118 -10.72 -3.58 12.73
C THR A 118 -11.62 -2.48 12.18
N LYS A 119 -12.93 -2.57 12.45
CA LYS A 119 -13.93 -1.55 12.10
C LYS A 119 -14.45 -0.87 13.36
N PRO A 120 -13.77 0.17 13.89
CA PRO A 120 -14.26 0.88 15.07
C PRO A 120 -15.62 1.54 14.82
N ASN A 121 -15.91 1.92 13.57
CA ASN A 121 -17.19 2.47 13.15
C ASN A 121 -17.40 2.24 11.64
N GLN A 122 -18.59 2.52 11.11
CA GLN A 122 -18.90 2.44 9.68
C GLN A 122 -18.12 3.47 8.82
N LYS A 123 -17.60 4.54 9.45
CA LYS A 123 -16.95 5.66 8.75
C LYS A 123 -15.47 5.45 8.47
N TYR A 124 -14.80 4.56 9.21
CA TYR A 124 -13.40 4.23 8.99
C TYR A 124 -13.04 2.86 9.54
N GLN A 125 -12.02 2.25 8.96
CA GLN A 125 -11.45 0.98 9.39
C GLN A 125 -9.93 1.08 9.44
N VAL A 126 -9.34 0.31 10.34
CA VAL A 126 -7.89 0.28 10.58
C VAL A 126 -7.44 -1.16 10.43
N GLY A 127 -6.50 -1.38 9.53
CA GLY A 127 -5.78 -2.63 9.38
C GLY A 127 -4.45 -2.54 10.09
N MET A 128 -4.20 -3.42 11.06
CA MET A 128 -2.88 -3.51 11.69
C MET A 128 -1.89 -4.14 10.71
N GLY A 129 -0.69 -3.56 10.64
CA GLY A 129 0.42 -4.02 9.82
C GLY A 129 1.51 -4.69 10.65
N LEU A 130 2.74 -4.57 10.16
CA LEU A 130 3.93 -5.07 10.85
C LEU A 130 4.23 -4.25 12.10
N VAL A 131 4.69 -4.94 13.15
CA VAL A 131 5.15 -4.35 14.41
C VAL A 131 6.58 -4.81 14.65
N SER A 132 7.46 -3.87 15.01
CA SER A 132 8.82 -4.13 15.45
C SER A 132 8.93 -3.60 16.88
N GLU A 133 9.01 -4.53 17.83
CA GLU A 133 9.14 -4.21 19.25
C GLU A 133 10.48 -3.50 19.52
N ASP A 134 11.57 -4.00 18.94
CA ASP A 134 12.92 -3.43 19.11
C ASP A 134 13.04 -1.99 18.58
N ALA A 135 12.35 -1.67 17.48
CA ALA A 135 12.36 -0.32 16.92
C ALA A 135 11.31 0.60 17.56
N GLY A 136 10.49 0.09 18.48
CA GLY A 136 9.31 0.80 19.00
C GLY A 136 8.35 1.25 17.88
N ALA A 137 8.32 0.51 16.78
CA ALA A 137 7.67 0.93 15.54
C ALA A 137 6.51 -0.01 15.17
N SER A 138 5.42 0.56 14.68
CA SER A 138 4.31 -0.21 14.14
C SER A 138 3.80 0.45 12.87
N SER A 139 3.22 -0.35 11.98
CA SER A 139 2.66 0.12 10.73
C SER A 139 1.24 -0.39 10.54
N GLY A 140 0.56 0.15 9.54
CA GLY A 140 -0.77 -0.31 9.19
C GLY A 140 -1.40 0.47 8.06
N VAL A 141 -2.68 0.21 7.83
CA VAL A 141 -3.48 0.87 6.80
C VAL A 141 -4.74 1.46 7.41
N LEU A 142 -5.03 2.71 7.08
CA LEU A 142 -6.26 3.40 7.41
C LEU A 142 -7.12 3.49 6.14
N SER A 143 -8.39 3.09 6.23
CA SER A 143 -9.35 3.28 5.15
C SER A 143 -10.51 4.13 5.66
N LEU A 144 -10.77 5.23 4.97
CA LEU A 144 -11.85 6.16 5.26
C LEU A 144 -12.93 6.02 4.18
N ALA A 145 -14.18 5.83 4.58
CA ALA A 145 -15.30 5.89 3.64
C ALA A 145 -15.41 7.31 3.04
N VAL A 146 -16.23 7.48 2.00
CA VAL A 146 -16.58 8.82 1.49
C VAL A 146 -17.20 9.63 2.61
N ASN A 147 -16.73 10.86 2.83
CA ASN A 147 -17.07 11.70 3.99
C ASN A 147 -16.76 11.06 5.38
N GLY A 148 -16.03 9.95 5.38
CA GLY A 148 -15.54 9.28 6.57
C GLY A 148 -14.47 10.12 7.26
N SER A 149 -14.40 10.03 8.59
CA SER A 149 -13.37 10.71 9.37
C SER A 149 -12.85 9.82 10.48
N LYS A 150 -11.55 9.91 10.71
CA LYS A 150 -10.91 9.45 11.94
C LYS A 150 -11.11 10.56 12.98
N PRO A 151 -11.72 10.27 14.14
CA PRO A 151 -11.97 11.26 15.18
C PRO A 151 -10.65 11.80 15.74
N GLN A 152 -10.75 12.89 16.51
CA GLN A 152 -9.58 13.52 17.12
C GLN A 152 -8.82 12.54 18.01
N ARG A 153 -7.51 12.44 17.76
CA ARG A 153 -6.58 11.63 18.55
C ARG A 153 -5.36 12.47 18.93
N SER A 154 -4.70 12.06 20.01
CA SER A 154 -3.38 12.57 20.38
C SER A 154 -2.32 11.66 19.78
N SER A 155 -1.21 12.22 19.30
CA SER A 155 -0.01 11.47 18.92
C SER A 155 0.79 10.97 20.13
N GLY A 156 0.50 11.49 21.34
CA GLY A 156 1.21 11.12 22.56
C GLY A 156 2.72 11.32 22.39
N ASN A 157 3.52 10.36 22.85
CA ASN A 157 4.97 10.41 22.69
C ASN A 157 5.45 9.84 21.34
N SER A 158 4.56 9.51 20.42
CA SER A 158 4.91 8.90 19.14
C SER A 158 4.89 9.91 18.00
N SER A 159 5.78 9.72 17.04
CA SER A 159 5.68 10.37 15.73
C SER A 159 4.85 9.49 14.79
N LEU A 160 3.91 10.09 14.06
CA LEU A 160 3.07 9.38 13.09
C LEU A 160 3.41 9.83 11.68
N PHE A 161 3.67 8.88 10.80
CA PHE A 161 3.88 9.10 9.39
C PHE A 161 2.67 8.57 8.63
N TYR A 162 2.15 9.35 7.69
CA TYR A 162 1.07 8.95 6.80
C TYR A 162 1.51 9.14 5.35
N LEU A 163 1.16 8.16 4.52
CA LEU A 163 1.25 8.24 3.06
C LEU A 163 -0.15 7.98 2.50
N VAL A 164 -0.70 8.94 1.77
CA VAL A 164 -1.99 8.76 1.09
C VAL A 164 -1.78 7.85 -0.12
N THR A 165 -2.32 6.64 -0.08
CA THR A 165 -2.20 5.67 -1.17
C THR A 165 -3.36 5.78 -2.17
N SER A 166 -4.52 6.28 -1.75
CA SER A 166 -5.65 6.59 -2.63
C SER A 166 -6.56 7.67 -2.04
N GLY A 167 -7.27 8.41 -2.91
CA GLY A 167 -8.24 9.43 -2.52
C GLY A 167 -7.60 10.77 -2.12
N GLN A 168 -8.42 11.63 -1.51
CA GLN A 168 -8.02 12.95 -1.03
C GLN A 168 -8.52 13.17 0.39
N VAL A 169 -7.62 13.61 1.26
CA VAL A 169 -7.90 13.76 2.69
C VAL A 169 -7.50 15.13 3.18
N GLU A 170 -8.24 15.61 4.16
CA GLU A 170 -7.99 16.82 4.90
C GLU A 170 -7.40 16.43 6.25
N PHE A 171 -6.19 16.90 6.53
CA PHE A 171 -5.56 16.78 7.84
C PHE A 171 -5.80 18.05 8.64
N HIS A 172 -6.15 17.87 9.90
CA HIS A 172 -6.13 18.94 10.89
C HIS A 172 -5.13 18.55 11.97
N ILE A 173 -4.03 19.29 12.10
CA ILE A 173 -3.01 19.07 13.12
C ILE A 173 -2.92 20.33 13.95
N HIS A 174 -3.21 20.23 15.25
CA HIS A 174 -3.34 21.36 16.16
C HIS A 174 -4.32 22.44 15.64
N SER A 175 -3.81 23.56 15.10
CA SER A 175 -4.59 24.67 14.52
C SER A 175 -4.50 24.74 13.00
N SER A 176 -3.64 23.91 12.39
CA SER A 176 -3.34 23.95 10.97
C SER A 176 -4.18 22.92 10.23
N LYS A 177 -4.71 23.32 9.09
CA LYS A 177 -5.62 22.51 8.27
C LYS A 177 -5.17 22.55 6.82
N PHE A 178 -4.99 21.39 6.20
CA PHE A 178 -4.50 21.28 4.83
C PHE A 178 -4.96 19.99 4.16
N ASP A 179 -5.07 20.05 2.83
CA ASP A 179 -5.53 18.95 2.00
C ASP A 179 -4.34 18.21 1.39
N VAL A 180 -4.46 16.88 1.33
CA VAL A 180 -3.40 15.97 0.88
C VAL A 180 -4.00 14.95 -0.07
N GLY A 181 -3.47 14.93 -1.29
CA GLY A 181 -3.83 13.97 -2.33
C GLY A 181 -2.93 12.73 -2.33
N ILE A 182 -3.14 11.88 -3.33
CA ILE A 182 -2.40 10.64 -3.57
C ILE A 182 -0.88 10.89 -3.62
N LEU A 183 -0.10 9.98 -3.01
CA LEU A 183 1.34 10.06 -2.77
C LEU A 183 1.79 11.22 -1.85
N GLY A 184 0.87 12.04 -1.36
CA GLY A 184 1.16 13.04 -0.35
C GLY A 184 1.56 12.39 0.98
N GLN A 185 2.56 12.99 1.63
CA GLN A 185 3.11 12.51 2.90
C GLN A 185 2.85 13.53 3.99
N VAL A 186 2.50 13.04 5.18
CA VAL A 186 2.23 13.87 6.35
C VAL A 186 2.93 13.27 7.56
N VAL A 187 3.55 14.14 8.35
CA VAL A 187 4.10 13.79 9.66
C VAL A 187 3.27 14.50 10.73
N VAL A 188 2.77 13.73 11.69
CA VAL A 188 2.21 14.27 12.94
C VAL A 188 3.30 14.13 14.01
N PRO A 189 3.92 15.24 14.45
CA PRO A 189 4.93 15.17 15.50
C PRO A 189 4.35 14.69 16.84
N PRO A 190 5.20 14.28 17.79
CA PRO A 190 4.76 13.97 19.15
C PRO A 190 4.01 15.15 19.79
N ASN A 191 3.17 14.85 20.77
CA ASN A 191 2.40 15.80 21.58
C ASN A 191 1.47 16.73 20.78
N ASN A 192 0.94 16.23 19.66
CA ASN A 192 -0.02 16.95 18.84
C ASN A 192 -1.38 16.25 18.81
N THR A 193 -2.44 17.04 18.66
CA THR A 193 -3.76 16.53 18.33
C THR A 193 -3.95 16.54 16.82
N TYR A 194 -4.58 15.49 16.29
CA TYR A 194 -4.87 15.41 14.86
C TYR A 194 -6.24 14.79 14.55
N THR A 195 -6.81 15.18 13.42
CA THR A 195 -7.96 14.52 12.78
C THR A 195 -7.65 14.30 11.29
N ILE A 196 -8.31 13.30 10.70
CA ILE A 196 -8.19 13.00 9.27
C ILE A 196 -9.59 12.82 8.71
N LYS A 197 -9.93 13.55 7.66
CA LYS A 197 -11.23 13.46 7.01
C LYS A 197 -11.06 13.18 5.53
N ASN A 198 -11.83 12.25 4.99
CA ASN A 198 -11.92 12.08 3.55
C ASN A 198 -12.80 13.17 2.95
N ILE A 199 -12.22 13.97 2.06
CA ILE A 199 -12.90 15.06 1.33
C ILE A 199 -13.09 14.72 -0.16
N GLY A 200 -12.57 13.57 -0.60
CA GLY A 200 -12.74 13.09 -1.96
C GLY A 200 -14.11 12.43 -2.20
N THR A 201 -14.38 12.16 -3.47
CA THR A 201 -15.60 11.45 -3.95
C THR A 201 -15.50 9.94 -3.81
N HIS A 202 -14.31 9.40 -3.48
CA HIS A 202 -14.03 7.99 -3.36
C HIS A 202 -13.45 7.65 -1.99
N PRO A 203 -13.52 6.37 -1.54
CA PRO A 203 -12.85 5.95 -0.32
C PRO A 203 -11.35 6.28 -0.35
N ALA A 204 -10.84 6.85 0.74
CA ALA A 204 -9.43 7.16 0.87
C ALA A 204 -8.70 6.05 1.63
N GLN A 205 -7.48 5.74 1.20
CA GLN A 205 -6.58 4.82 1.90
C GLN A 205 -5.27 5.52 2.21
N LEU A 206 -4.77 5.25 3.42
CA LEU A 206 -3.50 5.77 3.89
C LEU A 206 -2.70 4.62 4.48
N TYR A 207 -1.44 4.49 4.09
CA TYR A 207 -0.46 3.73 4.85
C TYR A 207 0.03 4.60 6.00
N TYR A 208 0.23 4.01 7.18
CA TYR A 208 0.79 4.73 8.31
C TYR A 208 1.88 3.95 9.01
N VAL A 209 2.79 4.70 9.63
CA VAL A 209 3.81 4.20 10.55
C VAL A 209 3.75 5.04 11.82
N GLN A 210 3.71 4.38 12.96
CA GLN A 210 3.86 4.99 14.27
C GLN A 210 5.20 4.56 14.84
N ILE A 211 6.01 5.53 15.23
CA ILE A 211 7.29 5.30 15.92
C ILE A 211 7.15 5.89 17.32
N GLY A 212 7.14 5.03 18.32
CA GLY A 212 7.24 5.42 19.71
C GLY A 212 8.64 5.93 20.02
N ILE A 213 8.71 7.05 20.72
CA ILE A 213 9.94 7.42 21.43
C ILE A 213 9.82 6.71 22.77
N GLU A 214 10.55 5.62 22.97
CA GLU A 214 10.76 5.12 24.33
C GLU A 214 11.44 6.24 25.13
N PRO A 215 10.96 6.54 26.36
CA PRO A 215 11.57 7.54 27.22
C PRO A 215 12.98 7.15 27.67
#